data_AF-A0A3D5YXZ1-F1
#
_entry.id   AF-A0A3D5YXZ1-F1
#
_cell.length_a   1.000
_cell.length_b   1.000
_cell.length_c   1.000
_cell.angle_alpha   90.00
_cell.angle_beta   90.00
_cell.angle_gamma   90.00
#
_symmetry.space_group_name_H-M   'P 1'
#
loop_
_entity.id
_entity.type
_entity.pdbx_description
1 polymer ?
#
loop_
_entity_poly.entity_id
_entity_poly.type
_entity_poly.pdbx_seq_one_letter_code
_entity_poly.pdbx_strand_id
1 'polypeptide(L)'
;MNSNLFTLAWRETVRSAYWGKSLATNIGLGFLALYFSASFLVLGFAIPEILTKDFPGVDPVSKFNSILLAYFGIDLIIRQLMQKLPTVSFKPLLLQNIRRRKIANYLMIRSVFNFFNLLPFFLLLPVTFTLVSNAHSGMATTAWFLSIFILIFSNHFLAIYLKWRFNEAEYGFFIFLAALAGLFAINHFGIVDLSGGLGKLLDLVLVSPALAIMFLLIPVLFYFLNVRFLLSRMFVNLVSGKQKAEQVRDYSWLDKLGETGRFIALELRLIWRNKRPRSVAMMTVLMLAYGLLIYRTEPGKPAPEFIFILGGIIIVGMFSISYGQFFPAWHSNYFSMLMCQRLKMKQFLQSFYMLVTVVSVACYFLTLPYAFMHTKIIYTHLAMLLYNLGINIPLLFFIGLYSKKRLDLNQSSVMNYQGVGAAQWLVGLPMFLIPIGLFYLFKLPFGDVGAYAGLGVLGLTGILFHSVVIDFFAKKYLKQKHQLIKNYKNS
;
A
#
# COMPACT_ATOMS: atom_id res chain seq x y z
N MET A 1 32.88 -8.62 13.95
CA MET A 1 31.53 -8.95 14.51
C MET A 1 30.38 -8.08 13.97
N ASN A 2 30.57 -6.78 13.65
CA ASN A 2 29.56 -6.01 12.88
C ASN A 2 29.42 -6.52 11.45
N SER A 3 30.54 -6.89 10.83
CA SER A 3 30.59 -7.54 9.52
C SER A 3 29.69 -8.79 9.43
N ASN A 4 29.59 -9.58 10.51
CA ASN A 4 28.78 -10.80 10.53
C ASN A 4 27.27 -10.56 10.45
N LEU A 5 26.73 -9.44 10.95
CA LEU A 5 25.29 -9.17 10.87
C LEU A 5 24.88 -8.71 9.47
N PHE A 6 25.70 -7.87 8.83
CA PHE A 6 25.48 -7.45 7.44
C PHE A 6 25.61 -8.63 6.49
N THR A 7 26.62 -9.50 6.67
CA THR A 7 26.76 -10.70 5.83
C THR A 7 25.62 -11.69 6.05
N LEU A 8 25.13 -11.85 7.28
CA LEU A 8 23.95 -12.67 7.58
C LEU A 8 22.69 -12.12 6.89
N ALA A 9 22.46 -10.81 6.91
CA ALA A 9 21.29 -10.25 6.25
C ALA A 9 21.42 -10.20 4.72
N TRP A 10 22.64 -10.05 4.20
CA TRP A 10 22.90 -10.22 2.77
C TRP A 10 22.58 -11.65 2.34
N ARG A 11 23.07 -12.64 3.10
CA ARG A 11 22.76 -14.06 2.88
C ARG A 11 21.27 -14.35 3.06
N GLU A 12 20.60 -13.76 4.05
CA GLU A 12 19.14 -13.84 4.22
C GLU A 12 18.43 -13.27 3.00
N THR A 13 18.85 -12.10 2.51
CA THR A 13 18.24 -11.45 1.35
C THR A 13 18.42 -12.30 0.09
N VAL A 14 19.64 -12.72 -0.22
CA VAL A 14 19.97 -13.55 -1.40
C VAL A 14 19.32 -14.93 -1.33
N ARG A 15 19.30 -15.58 -0.15
CA ARG A 15 18.72 -16.92 0.03
C ARG A 15 17.22 -16.90 0.30
N SER A 16 16.62 -15.74 0.56
CA SER A 16 15.17 -15.64 0.76
C SER A 16 14.46 -16.09 -0.51
N ALA A 17 13.34 -16.80 -0.35
CA ALA A 17 12.50 -17.27 -1.45
C ALA A 17 11.97 -16.13 -2.35
N TYR A 18 12.21 -14.87 -1.97
CA TYR A 18 11.86 -13.67 -2.73
C TYR A 18 12.68 -13.52 -4.01
N TRP A 19 14.00 -13.70 -3.94
CA TRP A 19 14.88 -13.57 -5.11
C TRP A 19 14.94 -14.85 -5.94
N GLY A 20 14.77 -16.01 -5.30
CA GLY A 20 15.04 -17.30 -5.93
C GLY A 20 13.96 -17.89 -6.86
N LYS A 21 12.75 -17.32 -7.00
CA LYS A 21 11.64 -18.08 -7.63
C LYS A 21 10.64 -17.35 -8.54
N SER A 22 10.78 -16.07 -8.85
CA SER A 22 9.94 -15.44 -9.88
C SER A 22 10.67 -14.32 -10.59
N LEU A 23 11.33 -14.66 -11.69
CA LEU A 23 11.99 -13.73 -12.60
C LEU A 23 11.07 -12.55 -12.97
N ALA A 24 9.79 -12.83 -13.27
CA ALA A 24 8.77 -11.82 -13.58
C ALA A 24 8.57 -10.78 -12.45
N THR A 25 8.55 -11.22 -11.18
CA THR A 25 8.44 -10.29 -10.04
C THR A 25 9.68 -9.40 -9.93
N ASN A 26 10.88 -9.96 -10.11
CA ASN A 26 12.12 -9.19 -10.02
C ASN A 26 12.22 -8.17 -11.17
N ILE A 27 11.86 -8.58 -12.39
CA ILE A 27 11.77 -7.70 -13.56
C ILE A 27 10.76 -6.58 -13.30
N GLY A 28 9.55 -6.93 -12.82
CA GLY A 28 8.51 -5.94 -12.51
C GLY A 28 8.94 -4.93 -11.44
N LEU A 29 9.65 -5.38 -10.39
CA LEU A 29 10.19 -4.49 -9.36
C LEU A 29 11.30 -3.59 -9.89
N GLY A 30 12.19 -4.13 -10.74
CA GLY A 30 13.24 -3.35 -11.39
C GLY A 30 12.66 -2.29 -12.32
N PHE A 31 11.67 -2.65 -13.13
CA PHE A 31 10.96 -1.73 -14.01
C PHE A 31 10.28 -0.61 -13.22
N LEU A 32 9.53 -0.93 -12.16
CA LEU A 32 8.90 0.09 -11.31
C LEU A 32 9.94 1.02 -10.67
N ALA A 33 11.04 0.48 -10.17
CA ALA A 33 12.11 1.30 -9.59
C ALA A 33 12.69 2.27 -10.62
N LEU A 34 13.01 1.80 -11.84
CA LEU A 34 13.50 2.64 -12.92
C LEU A 34 12.47 3.69 -13.36
N TYR A 35 11.21 3.29 -13.51
CA TYR A 35 10.11 4.19 -13.89
C TYR A 35 9.97 5.35 -12.90
N PHE A 36 9.93 5.05 -11.59
CA PHE A 36 9.81 6.09 -10.57
C PHE A 36 11.06 6.96 -10.48
N SER A 37 12.26 6.38 -10.56
CA SER A 37 13.51 7.17 -10.60
C SER A 37 13.57 8.11 -11.80
N ALA A 38 13.21 7.62 -13.00
CA ALA A 38 13.15 8.44 -14.21
C ALA A 38 12.09 9.54 -14.10
N SER A 39 10.90 9.22 -13.57
CA SER A 39 9.83 10.20 -13.37
C SER A 39 10.23 11.30 -12.40
N PHE A 40 10.90 10.96 -11.29
CA PHE A 40 11.42 11.94 -10.33
C PHE A 40 12.52 12.81 -10.94
N LEU A 41 13.37 12.22 -11.78
CA LEU A 41 14.42 12.95 -12.49
C LEU A 41 13.83 13.94 -13.50
N VAL A 42 12.88 13.51 -14.34
CA VAL A 42 12.17 14.40 -15.28
C VAL A 42 11.45 15.51 -14.53
N LEU A 43 10.75 15.19 -13.44
CA LEU A 43 10.10 16.18 -12.60
C LEU A 43 11.10 17.17 -12.00
N GLY A 44 12.26 16.67 -11.54
CA GLY A 44 13.36 17.49 -11.05
C GLY A 44 13.83 18.54 -12.06
N PHE A 45 13.98 18.16 -13.33
CA PHE A 45 14.33 19.10 -14.40
C PHE A 45 13.19 20.05 -14.79
N ALA A 46 11.93 19.62 -14.66
CA ALA A 46 10.76 20.42 -15.01
C ALA A 46 10.38 21.47 -13.93
N ILE A 47 10.73 21.23 -12.67
CA ILE A 47 10.37 22.12 -11.53
C ILE A 47 10.74 23.59 -11.75
N PRO A 48 11.96 23.96 -12.19
CA PRO A 48 12.29 25.37 -12.48
C PRO A 48 11.30 26.05 -13.44
N GLU A 49 10.97 25.38 -14.55
CA GLU A 49 10.04 25.89 -15.56
C GLU A 49 8.62 26.01 -15.02
N ILE A 50 8.16 24.98 -14.29
CA ILE A 50 6.84 24.98 -13.64
C ILE A 50 6.72 26.15 -12.66
N LEU A 51 7.72 26.36 -11.79
CA LEU A 51 7.67 27.40 -10.77
C LEU A 51 7.68 28.81 -11.37
N THR A 52 8.51 29.04 -12.38
CA THR A 52 8.61 30.33 -13.06
C THR A 52 7.37 30.68 -13.87
N LYS A 53 6.72 29.68 -14.48
CA LYS A 53 5.49 29.86 -15.26
C LYS A 53 4.24 30.03 -14.38
N ASP A 54 4.07 29.19 -13.36
CA ASP A 54 2.85 29.15 -12.56
C ASP A 54 2.83 30.18 -11.42
N PHE A 55 4.01 30.65 -10.99
CA PHE A 55 4.16 31.66 -9.93
C PHE A 55 5.04 32.83 -10.38
N PRO A 56 4.60 33.62 -11.40
CA PRO A 56 5.37 34.75 -11.88
C PRO A 56 5.55 35.80 -10.77
N GLY A 57 6.77 36.32 -10.62
CA GLY A 57 7.10 37.38 -9.66
C GLY A 57 7.43 36.91 -8.24
N VAL A 58 7.42 35.61 -7.96
CA VAL A 58 7.91 35.03 -6.71
C VAL A 58 9.29 34.41 -6.95
N ASP A 59 10.22 34.56 -5.99
CA ASP A 59 11.51 33.88 -6.07
C ASP A 59 11.32 32.35 -6.17
N PRO A 60 11.76 31.70 -7.27
CA PRO A 60 11.55 30.28 -7.49
C PRO A 60 12.16 29.40 -6.39
N VAL A 61 13.30 29.80 -5.81
CA VAL A 61 13.97 29.03 -4.75
C VAL A 61 13.14 29.05 -3.46
N SER A 62 12.72 30.23 -3.00
CA SER A 62 11.84 30.37 -1.83
C SER A 62 10.50 29.67 -2.04
N LYS A 63 9.92 29.76 -3.25
CA LYS A 63 8.67 29.04 -3.56
C LYS A 63 8.86 27.53 -3.46
N PHE A 64 9.94 26.98 -4.02
CA PHE A 64 10.26 25.57 -3.90
C PHE A 64 10.42 25.14 -2.42
N ASN A 65 11.12 25.95 -1.62
CA ASN A 65 11.31 25.71 -0.19
C ASN A 65 9.98 25.60 0.58
N SER A 66 8.99 26.43 0.23
CA SER A 66 7.64 26.38 0.85
C SER A 66 6.85 25.11 0.51
N ILE A 67 7.08 24.52 -0.67
CA ILE A 67 6.38 23.32 -1.16
C ILE A 67 6.95 22.04 -0.51
N LEU A 68 8.21 22.06 -0.05
CA LEU A 68 8.87 20.90 0.55
C LEU A 68 8.12 20.34 1.77
N LEU A 69 7.40 21.16 2.54
CA LEU A 69 6.59 20.67 3.66
C LEU A 69 5.48 19.72 3.17
N ALA A 70 4.78 20.11 2.10
CA ALA A 70 3.75 19.27 1.49
C ALA A 70 4.37 17.99 0.92
N TYR A 71 5.53 18.09 0.29
CA TYR A 71 6.30 16.93 -0.17
C TYR A 71 6.61 15.97 0.97
N PHE A 72 7.13 16.44 2.12
CA PHE A 72 7.43 15.58 3.27
C PHE A 72 6.16 14.94 3.87
N GLY A 73 5.03 15.65 3.88
CA GLY A 73 3.75 15.10 4.31
C GLY A 73 3.29 13.95 3.40
N ILE A 74 3.33 14.15 2.09
CA ILE A 74 2.99 13.12 1.09
C ILE A 74 3.98 11.94 1.16
N ASP A 75 5.28 12.22 1.22
CA ASP A 75 6.33 11.21 1.39
C ASP A 75 6.12 10.40 2.68
N LEU A 76 5.73 11.05 3.79
CA LEU A 76 5.40 10.37 5.04
C LEU A 76 4.19 9.44 4.87
N ILE A 77 3.12 9.89 4.20
CA ILE A 77 1.96 9.04 3.87
C ILE A 77 2.39 7.86 2.99
N ILE A 78 3.19 8.08 1.95
CA ILE A 78 3.65 7.02 1.04
C ILE A 78 4.56 6.03 1.78
N ARG A 79 5.40 6.48 2.70
CA ARG A 79 6.21 5.59 3.56
C ARG A 79 5.33 4.81 4.53
N GLN A 80 4.33 5.48 5.11
CA GLN A 80 3.20 4.83 5.80
C GLN A 80 2.27 4.11 4.82
N LEU A 81 2.51 4.09 3.50
CA LEU A 81 1.95 3.22 2.44
C LEU A 81 2.74 1.95 2.17
N MET A 82 4.05 2.10 1.98
CA MET A 82 4.81 1.12 1.21
C MET A 82 6.09 0.70 1.91
N GLN A 83 6.63 1.54 2.80
CA GLN A 83 7.93 1.30 3.41
C GLN A 83 7.83 0.19 4.47
N LYS A 84 8.46 -0.95 4.24
CA LYS A 84 8.52 -2.03 5.23
C LYS A 84 9.37 -1.65 6.43
N LEU A 85 8.96 -2.12 7.62
CA LEU A 85 9.80 -2.01 8.81
C LEU A 85 11.08 -2.83 8.60
N PRO A 86 12.23 -2.37 9.10
CA PRO A 86 13.45 -3.15 9.09
C PRO A 86 13.29 -4.30 10.10
N THR A 87 12.80 -5.44 9.62
CA THR A 87 12.71 -6.67 10.41
C THR A 87 13.73 -7.68 9.92
N VAL A 88 14.63 -8.08 10.80
CA VAL A 88 15.27 -9.40 10.72
C VAL A 88 14.41 -10.34 11.53
N SER A 89 14.49 -11.65 11.28
CA SER A 89 14.12 -12.65 12.27
C SER A 89 14.98 -12.45 13.55
N PHE A 90 14.61 -11.46 14.37
CA PHE A 90 15.40 -11.09 15.55
C PHE A 90 15.27 -12.14 16.65
N LYS A 91 14.25 -13.02 16.58
CA LYS A 91 14.08 -14.15 17.50
C LYS A 91 15.34 -15.04 17.56
N PRO A 92 15.86 -15.59 16.44
CA PRO A 92 17.15 -16.26 16.42
C PRO A 92 18.30 -15.44 17.00
N LEU A 93 18.37 -14.14 16.69
CA LEU A 93 19.45 -13.25 17.16
C LEU A 93 19.37 -12.95 18.66
N LEU A 94 18.16 -12.95 19.24
CA LEU A 94 17.94 -12.76 20.67
C LEU A 94 18.38 -13.98 21.50
N LEU A 95 18.45 -15.16 20.89
CA LEU A 95 18.98 -16.38 21.53
C LEU A 95 20.50 -16.42 21.51
N GLN A 96 21.15 -15.60 20.68
CA GLN A 96 22.60 -15.50 20.60
C GLN A 96 23.12 -14.48 21.62
N ASN A 97 24.40 -14.59 22.01
CA ASN A 97 25.06 -13.64 22.91
C ASN A 97 25.38 -12.30 22.22
N ILE A 98 24.35 -11.61 21.72
CA ILE A 98 24.44 -10.32 21.04
C ILE A 98 23.65 -9.29 21.83
N ARG A 99 24.31 -8.20 22.23
CA ARG A 99 23.66 -7.10 22.95
C ARG A 99 22.47 -6.55 22.15
N ARG A 100 21.30 -6.42 22.78
CA ARG A 100 20.06 -5.94 22.15
C ARG A 100 20.21 -4.58 21.46
N ARG A 101 20.97 -3.65 22.07
CA ARG A 101 21.28 -2.33 21.48
C ARG A 101 21.99 -2.44 20.13
N LYS A 102 22.85 -3.45 19.97
CA LYS A 102 23.56 -3.72 18.72
C LYS A 102 22.60 -4.18 17.63
N ILE A 103 21.63 -5.02 17.97
CA ILE A 103 20.60 -5.47 17.04
C ILE A 103 19.68 -4.29 16.66
N ALA A 104 19.23 -3.49 17.63
CA ALA A 104 18.40 -2.30 17.36
C ALA A 104 19.11 -1.30 16.43
N ASN A 105 20.37 -0.95 16.74
CA ASN A 105 21.16 -0.06 15.90
C ASN A 105 21.37 -0.63 14.48
N TYR A 106 21.60 -1.94 14.38
CA TYR A 106 21.73 -2.62 13.10
C TYR A 106 20.46 -2.50 12.25
N LEU A 107 19.27 -2.70 12.83
CA LEU A 107 17.99 -2.53 12.12
C LEU A 107 17.82 -1.09 11.62
N MET A 108 18.20 -0.10 12.44
CA MET A 108 18.11 1.31 12.06
C MET A 108 19.07 1.66 10.92
N ILE A 109 20.33 1.23 10.98
CA ILE A 109 21.32 1.47 9.91
C ILE A 109 20.88 0.78 8.61
N ARG A 110 20.39 -0.47 8.69
CA ARG A 110 19.86 -1.18 7.52
C ARG A 110 18.72 -0.40 6.86
N SER A 111 17.88 0.27 7.64
CA SER A 111 16.74 1.02 7.13
C SER A 111 17.14 2.25 6.30
N VAL A 112 18.33 2.80 6.49
CA VAL A 112 18.84 3.96 5.74
C VAL A 112 18.95 3.62 4.25
N PHE A 113 19.30 2.38 3.91
CA PHE A 113 19.44 1.91 2.52
C PHE A 113 18.11 1.52 1.85
N ASN A 114 17.01 2.12 2.27
CA ASN A 114 15.70 1.89 1.64
C ASN A 114 15.58 2.71 0.33
N PHE A 115 14.95 2.14 -0.70
CA PHE A 115 14.68 2.82 -1.97
C PHE A 115 13.94 4.16 -1.78
N PHE A 116 13.03 4.26 -0.80
CA PHE A 116 12.34 5.53 -0.50
C PHE A 116 13.28 6.63 0.00
N ASN A 117 14.47 6.31 0.52
CA ASN A 117 15.48 7.33 0.85
C ASN A 117 16.29 7.72 -0.38
N LEU A 118 16.42 6.84 -1.37
CA LEU A 118 17.13 7.12 -2.61
C LEU A 118 16.28 7.95 -3.59
N LEU A 119 14.98 7.64 -3.69
CA LEU A 119 14.07 8.24 -4.67
C LEU A 119 14.04 9.78 -4.67
N PRO A 120 13.99 10.48 -3.51
CA PRO A 120 13.99 11.94 -3.48
C PRO A 120 15.22 12.58 -4.14
N PHE A 121 16.37 11.90 -4.16
CA PHE A 121 17.60 12.44 -4.76
C PHE A 121 17.50 12.60 -6.27
N PHE A 122 16.73 11.75 -6.95
CA PHE A 122 16.49 11.91 -8.38
C PHE A 122 15.76 13.22 -8.71
N LEU A 123 14.92 13.72 -7.80
CA LEU A 123 14.24 15.02 -7.94
C LEU A 123 15.14 16.16 -7.48
N LEU A 124 15.78 16.03 -6.30
CA LEU A 124 16.54 17.11 -5.68
C LEU A 124 17.84 17.45 -6.41
N LEU A 125 18.56 16.46 -6.95
CA LEU A 125 19.82 16.72 -7.64
C LEU A 125 19.62 17.66 -8.85
N PRO A 126 18.70 17.38 -9.80
CA PRO A 126 18.38 18.33 -10.87
C PRO A 126 18.02 19.72 -10.35
N VAL A 127 17.07 19.82 -9.41
CA VAL A 127 16.63 21.13 -8.85
C VAL A 127 17.79 21.91 -8.23
N THR A 128 18.70 21.23 -7.54
CA THR A 128 19.85 21.88 -6.93
C THR A 128 20.75 22.53 -7.98
N PHE A 129 21.03 21.81 -9.08
CA PHE A 129 21.93 22.28 -10.14
C PHE A 129 21.28 23.27 -11.12
N THR A 130 19.97 23.18 -11.34
CA THR A 130 19.28 24.04 -12.31
C THR A 130 18.66 25.29 -11.67
N LEU A 131 18.29 25.22 -10.39
CA LEU A 131 17.62 26.31 -9.69
C LEU A 131 18.56 27.00 -8.69
N VAL A 132 19.10 26.23 -7.74
CA VAL A 132 19.76 26.82 -6.56
C VAL A 132 21.20 27.24 -6.84
N SER A 133 21.99 26.41 -7.52
CA SER A 133 23.40 26.74 -7.82
C SER A 133 23.57 27.91 -8.78
N ASN A 134 22.54 28.22 -9.57
CA ASN A 134 22.55 29.36 -10.48
C ASN A 134 22.29 30.69 -9.76
N ALA A 135 21.62 30.65 -8.61
CA ALA A 135 21.23 31.83 -7.84
C ALA A 135 22.10 32.07 -6.59
N HIS A 136 22.80 31.05 -6.09
CA HIS A 136 23.53 31.10 -4.82
C HIS A 136 24.94 30.54 -4.91
N SER A 137 25.80 30.91 -3.94
CA SER A 137 27.18 30.40 -3.87
C SER A 137 27.21 28.88 -3.68
N GLY A 138 28.33 28.24 -4.04
CA GLY A 138 28.50 26.79 -3.86
C GLY A 138 28.37 26.33 -2.40
N MET A 139 28.80 27.15 -1.44
CA MET A 139 28.68 26.84 0.00
C MET A 139 27.22 26.90 0.47
N ALA A 140 26.47 27.93 0.07
CA ALA A 140 25.05 28.04 0.37
C ALA A 140 24.24 26.90 -0.27
N THR A 141 24.53 26.58 -1.54
CA THR A 141 23.88 25.50 -2.28
C THR A 141 24.10 24.14 -1.62
N THR A 142 25.34 23.85 -1.21
CA THR A 142 25.67 22.58 -0.54
C THR A 142 25.04 22.48 0.85
N ALA A 143 25.04 23.56 1.63
CA ALA A 143 24.38 23.59 2.94
C ALA A 143 22.86 23.42 2.84
N TRP A 144 22.24 24.05 1.83
CA TRP A 144 20.81 23.90 1.54
C TRP A 144 20.48 22.44 1.13
N PHE A 145 21.25 21.87 0.20
CA PHE A 145 21.07 20.46 -0.21
C PHE A 145 21.23 19.51 0.98
N LEU A 146 22.24 19.73 1.83
CA LEU A 146 22.47 18.95 3.03
C LEU A 146 21.31 19.07 4.03
N SER A 147 20.72 20.26 4.17
CA SER A 147 19.55 20.47 5.04
C SER A 147 18.37 19.62 4.60
N ILE A 148 18.06 19.61 3.30
CA ILE A 148 16.97 18.77 2.76
C ILE A 148 17.31 17.28 2.87
N PHE A 149 18.57 16.90 2.61
CA PHE A 149 19.05 15.53 2.83
C PHE A 149 18.78 15.07 4.27
N ILE A 150 19.10 15.89 5.27
CA ILE A 150 18.87 15.62 6.69
C ILE A 150 17.37 15.51 6.99
N LEU A 151 16.54 16.37 6.40
CA LEU A 151 15.08 16.33 6.54
C LEU A 151 14.46 15.06 5.94
N ILE A 152 14.97 14.56 4.81
CA ILE A 152 14.54 13.27 4.23
C ILE A 152 14.77 12.12 5.23
N PHE A 153 15.97 12.05 5.82
CA PHE A 153 16.26 11.04 6.83
C PHE A 153 15.45 11.21 8.12
N SER A 154 15.14 12.45 8.48
CA SER A 154 14.22 12.75 9.58
C SER A 154 12.84 12.17 9.29
N ASN A 155 12.32 12.39 8.09
CA ASN A 155 11.02 11.85 7.66
C ASN A 155 11.02 10.32 7.63
N HIS A 156 12.13 9.71 7.19
CA HIS A 156 12.32 8.25 7.23
C HIS A 156 12.28 7.67 8.64
N PHE A 157 13.02 8.24 9.60
CA PHE A 157 13.01 7.75 10.98
C PHE A 157 11.69 8.02 11.69
N LEU A 158 11.06 9.16 11.45
CA LEU A 158 9.69 9.44 11.88
C LEU A 158 8.72 8.40 11.34
N ALA A 159 8.83 8.06 10.04
CA ALA A 159 7.97 7.07 9.43
C ALA A 159 8.10 5.69 10.11
N ILE A 160 9.32 5.24 10.39
CA ILE A 160 9.55 3.98 11.10
C ILE A 160 8.94 4.04 12.51
N TYR A 161 9.14 5.14 13.23
CA TYR A 161 8.63 5.30 14.60
C TYR A 161 7.10 5.25 14.65
N LEU A 162 6.44 6.05 13.82
CA LEU A 162 4.98 6.07 13.71
C LEU A 162 4.44 4.69 13.35
N LYS A 163 5.09 4.01 12.41
CA LYS A 163 4.67 2.68 11.97
C LYS A 163 4.78 1.63 13.08
N TRP A 164 5.81 1.70 13.91
CA TRP A 164 5.90 0.88 15.12
C TRP A 164 4.73 1.12 16.08
N ARG A 165 4.32 2.38 16.28
CA ARG A 165 3.21 2.76 17.15
C ARG A 165 1.84 2.36 16.59
N PHE A 166 1.63 2.52 15.29
CA PHE A 166 0.38 2.12 14.63
C PHE A 166 0.20 0.60 14.61
N ASN A 167 1.30 -0.17 14.64
CA ASN A 167 1.17 -1.62 14.79
C ASN A 167 0.65 -2.05 16.17
N GLU A 168 0.84 -1.22 17.21
CA GLU A 168 0.28 -1.44 18.54
C GLU A 168 -1.18 -0.94 18.63
N ALA A 169 -1.51 0.18 17.97
CA ALA A 169 -2.79 0.87 18.08
C ALA A 169 -3.71 0.63 16.87
N GLU A 170 -4.88 0.01 17.12
CA GLU A 170 -5.83 -0.40 16.06
C GLU A 170 -6.30 0.76 15.15
N TYR A 171 -6.46 1.96 15.72
CA TYR A 171 -6.89 3.16 14.99
C TYR A 171 -5.77 4.20 14.80
N GLY A 172 -4.52 3.87 15.15
CA GLY A 172 -3.41 4.83 15.17
C GLY A 172 -3.16 5.50 13.82
N PHE A 173 -3.32 4.75 12.72
CA PHE A 173 -3.18 5.30 11.37
C PHE A 173 -4.28 6.27 10.98
N PHE A 174 -5.54 6.03 11.38
CA PHE A 174 -6.66 6.94 11.09
C PHE A 174 -6.52 8.24 11.86
N ILE A 175 -6.07 8.15 13.12
CA ILE A 175 -5.73 9.34 13.93
C ILE A 175 -4.60 10.12 13.28
N PHE A 176 -3.58 9.45 12.74
CA PHE A 176 -2.49 10.08 12.01
C PHE A 176 -2.96 10.77 10.71
N LEU A 177 -3.82 10.10 9.93
CA LEU A 177 -4.37 10.70 8.71
C LEU A 177 -5.24 11.91 9.04
N ALA A 178 -6.07 11.83 10.09
CA ALA A 178 -6.85 12.94 10.59
C ALA A 178 -5.95 14.09 11.08
N ALA A 179 -4.83 13.80 11.74
CA ALA A 179 -3.87 14.80 12.17
C ALA A 179 -3.18 15.50 10.98
N LEU A 180 -2.76 14.74 9.94
CA LEU A 180 -2.20 15.34 8.72
C LEU A 180 -3.25 16.18 7.97
N ALA A 181 -4.49 15.70 7.87
CA ALA A 181 -5.59 16.47 7.27
C ALA A 181 -5.87 17.75 8.06
N GLY A 182 -5.82 17.69 9.39
CA GLY A 182 -5.93 18.86 10.26
C GLY A 182 -4.81 19.86 10.06
N LEU A 183 -3.55 19.41 10.00
CA LEU A 183 -2.39 20.27 9.70
C LEU A 183 -2.51 20.92 8.31
N PHE A 184 -2.94 20.15 7.31
CA PHE A 184 -3.20 20.67 5.98
C PHE A 184 -4.30 21.73 5.99
N ALA A 185 -5.40 21.50 6.71
CA ALA A 185 -6.49 22.48 6.85
C ALA A 185 -6.03 23.77 7.54
N ILE A 186 -5.27 23.67 8.64
CA ILE A 186 -4.70 24.83 9.36
C ILE A 186 -3.84 25.69 8.42
N ASN A 187 -2.99 25.04 7.61
CA ASN A 187 -2.14 25.72 6.63
C ASN A 187 -2.95 26.30 5.46
N HIS A 188 -3.94 25.56 4.95
CA HIS A 188 -4.76 25.96 3.80
C HIS A 188 -5.69 27.15 4.12
N PHE A 189 -6.28 27.16 5.32
CA PHE A 189 -7.12 28.27 5.79
C PHE A 189 -6.32 29.46 6.32
N GLY A 190 -4.97 29.41 6.27
CA GLY A 190 -4.11 30.51 6.68
C GLY A 190 -4.13 30.81 8.18
N ILE A 191 -4.57 29.87 9.02
CA ILE A 191 -4.55 30.03 10.48
C ILE A 191 -3.10 30.09 10.97
N VAL A 192 -2.24 29.21 10.42
CA VAL A 192 -0.78 29.22 10.63
C VAL A 192 -0.10 28.86 9.31
N ASP A 193 0.83 29.70 8.84
CA ASP A 193 1.62 29.45 7.62
C ASP A 193 2.79 28.51 7.90
N LEU A 194 2.49 27.21 7.98
CA LEU A 194 3.49 26.15 8.22
C LEU A 194 4.43 25.99 7.01
N SER A 195 3.88 26.04 5.80
CA SER A 195 4.64 25.93 4.55
C SER A 195 5.63 27.08 4.39
N GLY A 196 5.19 28.33 4.55
CA GLY A 196 6.08 29.49 4.53
C GLY A 196 7.04 29.52 5.71
N GLY A 197 6.64 28.99 6.88
CA GLY A 197 7.54 28.78 8.02
C GLY A 197 8.74 27.90 7.69
N LEU A 198 8.51 26.70 7.11
CA LEU A 198 9.61 25.84 6.64
C LEU A 198 10.39 26.50 5.50
N GLY A 199 9.69 27.17 4.58
CA GLY A 199 10.29 27.90 3.46
C GLY A 199 11.34 28.90 3.94
N LYS A 200 10.95 29.79 4.86
CA LYS A 200 11.82 30.79 5.48
C LYS A 200 13.01 30.17 6.21
N LEU A 201 12.83 29.04 6.90
CA LEU A 201 13.94 28.35 7.56
C LEU A 201 15.00 27.86 6.56
N LEU A 202 14.58 27.37 5.39
CA LEU A 202 15.51 26.95 4.33
C LEU A 202 16.13 28.14 3.59
N ASP A 203 15.37 29.23 3.41
CA ASP A 203 15.89 30.49 2.86
C ASP A 203 16.99 31.07 3.77
N LEU A 204 16.81 30.97 5.09
CA LEU A 204 17.83 31.38 6.07
C LEU A 204 19.11 30.54 5.98
N VAL A 205 19.05 29.26 5.57
CA VAL A 205 20.25 28.45 5.32
C VAL A 205 21.02 28.96 4.10
N LEU A 206 20.33 29.45 3.08
CA LEU A 206 20.97 30.03 1.89
C LEU A 206 21.72 31.33 2.23
N VAL A 207 21.21 32.10 3.20
CA VAL A 207 21.88 33.30 3.73
C VAL A 207 23.00 32.94 4.72
N SER A 208 22.74 31.99 5.63
CA SER A 208 23.67 31.55 6.67
C SER A 208 23.84 30.02 6.63
N PRO A 209 24.80 29.50 5.86
CA PRO A 209 25.01 28.06 5.66
C PRO A 209 25.21 27.25 6.94
N ALA A 210 25.72 27.87 8.01
CA ALA A 210 25.93 27.22 9.31
C ALA A 210 24.62 26.73 9.96
N LEU A 211 23.48 27.35 9.64
CA LEU A 211 22.17 26.94 10.17
C LEU A 211 21.75 25.54 9.71
N ALA A 212 22.35 24.99 8.66
CA ALA A 212 22.11 23.61 8.23
C ALA A 212 22.35 22.57 9.34
N ILE A 213 23.27 22.85 10.27
CA ILE A 213 23.61 21.98 11.41
C ILE A 213 22.41 21.81 12.35
N MET A 214 21.54 22.82 12.48
CA MET A 214 20.36 22.77 13.34
C MET A 214 19.44 21.60 12.99
N PHE A 215 19.31 21.27 11.70
CA PHE A 215 18.45 20.18 11.24
C PHE A 215 18.93 18.80 11.72
N LEU A 216 20.21 18.63 12.08
CA LEU A 216 20.75 17.34 12.56
C LEU A 216 20.11 16.86 13.87
N LEU A 217 19.51 17.76 14.66
CA LEU A 217 18.84 17.39 15.90
C LEU A 217 17.61 16.51 15.66
N ILE A 218 16.87 16.75 14.57
CA ILE A 218 15.61 16.08 14.25
C ILE A 218 15.78 14.57 13.99
N PRO A 219 16.65 14.12 13.07
CA PRO A 219 16.81 12.68 12.82
C PRO A 219 17.46 11.96 14.00
N VAL A 220 18.33 12.63 14.77
CA VAL A 220 18.92 12.06 16.00
C VAL A 220 17.84 11.77 17.04
N LEU A 221 16.91 12.70 17.25
CA LEU A 221 15.76 12.51 18.13
C LEU A 221 14.93 11.29 17.68
N PHE A 222 14.52 11.23 16.41
CA PHE A 222 13.72 10.11 15.90
C PHE A 222 14.48 8.79 15.90
N TYR A 223 15.79 8.80 15.65
CA TYR A 223 16.64 7.62 15.78
C TYR A 223 16.61 7.10 17.22
N PHE A 224 16.79 7.97 18.22
CA PHE A 224 16.76 7.59 19.63
C PHE A 224 15.39 7.04 20.04
N LEU A 225 14.29 7.68 19.62
CA LEU A 225 12.93 7.22 19.88
C LEU A 225 12.69 5.81 19.33
N ASN A 226 13.18 5.52 18.12
CA ASN A 226 13.10 4.19 17.52
C ASN A 226 13.94 3.15 18.29
N VAL A 227 15.18 3.48 18.65
CA VAL A 227 16.05 2.56 19.42
C VAL A 227 15.45 2.26 20.79
N ARG A 228 14.93 3.28 21.49
CA ARG A 228 14.23 3.12 22.77
C ARG A 228 12.97 2.26 22.61
N PHE A 229 12.21 2.47 21.53
CA PHE A 229 11.05 1.65 21.21
C PHE A 229 11.45 0.18 21.04
N LEU A 230 12.45 -0.11 20.20
CA LEU A 230 12.90 -1.49 19.96
C LEU A 230 13.41 -2.17 21.25
N LEU A 231 14.27 -1.49 22.01
CA LEU A 231 14.87 -2.05 23.21
C LEU A 231 13.85 -2.50 24.27
N SER A 232 12.73 -1.78 24.37
CA SER A 232 11.65 -2.10 25.33
C SER A 232 10.76 -3.27 24.89
N ARG A 233 10.83 -3.72 23.63
CA ARG A 233 10.00 -4.83 23.10
C ARG A 233 10.81 -6.05 22.64
N MET A 234 12.13 -5.95 22.60
CA MET A 234 13.03 -7.05 22.25
C MET A 234 13.21 -8.04 23.43
N PHE A 235 12.12 -8.64 23.89
CA PHE A 235 12.10 -9.70 24.91
C PHE A 235 11.37 -10.94 24.38
N VAL A 236 11.95 -12.13 24.57
CA VAL A 236 11.43 -13.40 24.04
C VAL A 236 9.98 -13.65 24.50
N ASN A 237 9.67 -13.35 25.76
CA ASN A 237 8.35 -13.60 26.38
C ASN A 237 7.25 -12.62 25.92
N LEU A 238 7.61 -11.49 25.31
CA LEU A 238 6.64 -10.56 24.72
C LEU A 238 6.26 -10.94 23.29
N VAL A 239 7.03 -11.82 22.63
CA VAL A 239 6.76 -12.24 21.24
C VAL A 239 5.78 -13.41 21.14
N SER A 240 5.56 -14.14 22.24
CA SER A 240 4.41 -15.03 22.43
C SER A 240 3.24 -14.20 22.97
N GLY A 241 2.62 -13.41 22.09
CA GLY A 241 1.54 -12.51 22.50
C GLY A 241 0.45 -13.24 23.28
N LYS A 242 0.08 -12.70 24.45
CA LYS A 242 -1.15 -13.09 25.16
C LYS A 242 -2.30 -12.99 24.16
N GLN A 243 -2.88 -14.11 23.76
CA GLN A 243 -4.12 -14.12 23.00
C GLN A 243 -5.20 -13.60 23.95
N LYS A 244 -5.58 -12.32 23.80
CA LYS A 244 -6.83 -11.85 24.40
C LYS A 244 -7.93 -12.73 23.81
N ALA A 245 -8.75 -13.33 24.67
CA ALA A 245 -9.96 -14.02 24.25
C ALA A 245 -10.88 -12.98 23.59
N GLU A 246 -10.88 -12.92 22.26
CA GLU A 246 -11.84 -12.10 21.53
C GLU A 246 -13.21 -12.78 21.57
N GLN A 247 -14.25 -11.98 21.78
CA GLN A 247 -15.64 -12.44 21.70
C GLN A 247 -15.90 -12.98 20.29
N VAL A 248 -16.26 -14.26 20.21
CA VAL A 248 -16.67 -14.88 18.96
C VAL A 248 -18.04 -14.33 18.61
N ARG A 249 -18.11 -13.46 17.59
CA ARG A 249 -19.39 -13.03 17.03
C ARG A 249 -20.11 -14.24 16.45
N ASP A 250 -21.38 -14.42 16.82
CA ASP A 250 -22.18 -15.52 16.29
C ASP A 250 -22.72 -15.17 14.90
N TYR A 251 -22.56 -16.11 13.97
CA TYR A 251 -23.02 -16.05 12.59
C TYR A 251 -23.85 -17.29 12.23
N SER A 252 -24.38 -18.00 13.24
CA SER A 252 -25.22 -19.21 13.11
C SER A 252 -26.42 -19.03 12.18
N TRP A 253 -26.90 -17.80 11.98
CA TRP A 253 -27.95 -17.50 11.00
C TRP A 253 -27.57 -17.87 9.54
N LEU A 254 -26.28 -17.88 9.20
CA LEU A 254 -25.78 -18.31 7.89
C LEU A 254 -25.83 -19.83 7.70
N ASP A 255 -25.96 -20.61 8.77
CA ASP A 255 -26.05 -22.07 8.67
C ASP A 255 -27.32 -22.51 7.91
N LYS A 256 -28.33 -21.64 7.85
CA LYS A 256 -29.56 -21.81 7.05
C LYS A 256 -29.28 -21.86 5.54
N LEU A 257 -28.15 -21.32 5.08
CA LEU A 257 -27.72 -21.34 3.67
C LEU A 257 -26.91 -22.62 3.31
N GLY A 258 -26.94 -23.63 4.17
CA GLY A 258 -26.24 -24.90 3.96
C GLY A 258 -24.73 -24.80 4.12
N GLU A 259 -23.99 -25.71 3.45
CA GLU A 259 -22.54 -25.81 3.60
C GLU A 259 -21.80 -24.55 3.14
N THR A 260 -22.26 -23.91 2.06
CA THR A 260 -21.68 -22.64 1.57
C THR A 260 -21.85 -21.52 2.61
N GLY A 261 -23.02 -21.45 3.27
CA GLY A 261 -23.28 -20.51 4.36
C GLY A 261 -22.34 -20.68 5.54
N ARG A 262 -22.09 -21.92 5.96
CA ARG A 262 -21.11 -22.24 7.03
C ARG A 262 -19.71 -21.75 6.68
N PHE A 263 -19.28 -21.89 5.43
CA PHE A 263 -17.98 -21.36 4.99
C PHE A 263 -17.95 -19.83 5.01
N ILE A 264 -19.00 -19.16 4.55
CA ILE A 264 -19.09 -17.69 4.64
C ILE A 264 -19.03 -17.25 6.11
N ALA A 265 -19.69 -17.96 7.03
CA ALA A 265 -19.59 -17.68 8.46
C ALA A 265 -18.15 -17.83 8.98
N LEU A 266 -17.42 -18.85 8.52
CA LEU A 266 -16.00 -19.04 8.86
C LEU A 266 -15.12 -17.90 8.30
N GLU A 267 -15.37 -17.44 7.07
CA GLU A 267 -14.68 -16.29 6.49
C GLU A 267 -14.95 -15.01 7.30
N LEU A 268 -16.22 -14.75 7.65
CA LEU A 268 -16.57 -13.59 8.48
C LEU A 268 -15.90 -13.68 9.85
N ARG A 269 -15.90 -14.86 10.49
CA ARG A 269 -15.16 -15.07 11.74
C ARG A 269 -13.65 -14.83 11.54
N LEU A 270 -13.07 -15.25 10.42
CA LEU A 270 -11.66 -14.98 10.11
C LEU A 270 -11.40 -13.46 9.98
N ILE A 271 -12.25 -12.75 9.24
CA ILE A 271 -12.15 -11.30 9.06
C ILE A 271 -12.22 -10.60 10.43
N TRP A 272 -13.24 -10.92 11.20
CA TRP A 272 -13.50 -10.23 12.45
C TRP A 272 -12.59 -10.66 13.60
N ARG A 273 -12.03 -11.88 13.62
CA ARG A 273 -11.13 -12.35 14.69
C ARG A 273 -9.67 -11.91 14.52
N ASN A 274 -9.28 -11.51 13.32
CA ASN A 274 -7.88 -11.24 13.02
C ASN A 274 -7.68 -9.77 12.64
N LYS A 275 -6.68 -9.13 13.26
CA LYS A 275 -6.40 -7.70 13.04
C LYS A 275 -6.15 -7.36 11.57
N ARG A 276 -5.42 -8.21 10.87
CA ARG A 276 -5.04 -7.97 9.48
C ARG A 276 -6.22 -8.05 8.49
N PRO A 277 -6.94 -9.17 8.42
CA PRO A 277 -8.14 -9.29 7.59
C PRO A 277 -9.19 -8.20 7.88
N ARG A 278 -9.43 -7.90 9.16
CA ARG A 278 -10.34 -6.81 9.58
C ARG A 278 -9.93 -5.46 9.00
N SER A 279 -8.66 -5.11 9.14
CA SER A 279 -8.12 -3.86 8.63
C SER A 279 -8.22 -3.75 7.11
N VAL A 280 -7.93 -4.82 6.37
CA VAL A 280 -8.04 -4.82 4.90
C VAL A 280 -9.50 -4.64 4.47
N ALA A 281 -10.43 -5.32 5.14
CA ALA A 281 -11.87 -5.15 4.88
C ALA A 281 -12.36 -3.73 5.22
N MET A 282 -11.89 -3.13 6.32
CA MET A 282 -12.23 -1.75 6.70
C MET A 282 -11.70 -0.72 5.70
N MET A 283 -10.56 -0.98 5.05
CA MET A 283 -10.02 -0.10 4.02
C MET A 283 -10.98 0.06 2.83
N THR A 284 -11.72 -1.00 2.46
CA THR A 284 -12.77 -0.91 1.44
C THR A 284 -13.84 0.11 1.82
N VAL A 285 -14.28 0.12 3.08
CA VAL A 285 -15.32 1.05 3.56
C VAL A 285 -14.86 2.49 3.46
N LEU A 286 -13.61 2.77 3.85
CA LEU A 286 -13.04 4.13 3.74
C LEU A 286 -12.91 4.59 2.29
N MET A 287 -12.64 3.65 1.40
CA MET A 287 -12.46 3.94 -0.02
C MET A 287 -13.79 4.15 -0.74
N LEU A 288 -14.93 3.85 -0.09
CA LEU A 288 -16.22 4.36 -0.55
C LEU A 288 -16.21 5.89 -0.56
N ALA A 289 -15.71 6.54 0.51
CA ALA A 289 -15.66 8.00 0.61
C ALA A 289 -14.69 8.65 -0.39
N TYR A 290 -13.78 7.87 -1.00
CA TYR A 290 -12.87 8.36 -2.04
C TYR A 290 -13.64 8.89 -3.27
N GLY A 291 -14.85 8.36 -3.53
CA GLY A 291 -15.76 8.87 -4.57
C GLY A 291 -16.02 10.38 -4.48
N LEU A 292 -16.13 10.92 -3.26
CA LEU A 292 -16.37 12.35 -3.02
C LEU A 292 -15.21 13.24 -3.49
N LEU A 293 -13.98 12.71 -3.52
CA LEU A 293 -12.80 13.45 -3.96
C LEU A 293 -12.64 13.37 -5.47
N ILE A 294 -12.83 12.18 -6.07
CA ILE A 294 -12.56 11.95 -7.49
C ILE A 294 -13.66 12.47 -8.42
N TYR A 295 -14.91 12.48 -7.97
CA TYR A 295 -16.04 12.94 -8.79
C TYR A 295 -16.30 14.44 -8.67
N ARG A 296 -15.51 15.14 -7.84
CA ARG A 296 -15.57 16.58 -7.72
C ARG A 296 -14.89 17.21 -8.94
N THR A 297 -15.70 17.73 -9.85
CA THR A 297 -15.24 18.45 -11.05
C THR A 297 -15.47 19.95 -10.93
N GLU A 298 -14.62 20.74 -11.59
CA GLU A 298 -14.85 22.17 -11.79
C GLU A 298 -16.16 22.38 -12.57
N PRO A 299 -16.94 23.44 -12.26
CA PRO A 299 -18.10 23.80 -13.06
C PRO A 299 -17.71 23.98 -14.54
N GLY A 300 -18.39 23.29 -15.45
CA GLY A 300 -18.20 23.43 -16.89
C GLY A 300 -17.12 22.53 -17.53
N LYS A 301 -16.39 21.71 -16.78
CA LYS A 301 -15.46 20.71 -17.36
C LYS A 301 -15.95 19.28 -17.09
N PRO A 302 -16.18 18.45 -18.13
CA PRO A 302 -16.51 17.05 -17.92
C PRO A 302 -15.31 16.30 -17.33
N ALA A 303 -15.56 15.45 -16.32
CA ALA A 303 -14.53 14.55 -15.81
C ALA A 303 -14.02 13.65 -16.94
N PRO A 304 -12.69 13.43 -17.05
CA PRO A 304 -12.13 12.42 -17.94
C PRO A 304 -12.76 11.04 -17.69
N GLU A 305 -13.10 10.31 -18.76
CA GLU A 305 -13.70 8.95 -18.66
C GLU A 305 -12.84 7.97 -17.85
N PHE A 306 -11.52 8.18 -17.84
CA PHE A 306 -10.59 7.45 -16.99
C PHE A 306 -10.97 7.48 -15.50
N ILE A 307 -11.48 8.61 -14.99
CA ILE A 307 -11.86 8.78 -13.59
C ILE A 307 -13.08 7.90 -13.25
N PHE A 308 -14.05 7.78 -14.16
CA PHE A 308 -15.23 6.96 -13.94
C PHE A 308 -14.89 5.46 -13.90
N ILE A 309 -14.01 5.00 -14.78
CA ILE A 309 -13.54 3.61 -14.79
C ILE A 309 -12.73 3.31 -13.53
N LEU A 310 -11.75 4.17 -13.21
CA LEU A 310 -10.90 4.01 -12.04
C LEU A 310 -11.73 4.03 -10.76
N GLY A 311 -12.68 4.97 -10.65
CA GLY A 311 -13.61 5.05 -9.53
C GLY A 311 -14.49 3.81 -9.40
N GLY A 312 -15.01 3.27 -10.51
CA GLY A 312 -15.77 2.02 -10.48
C GLY A 312 -14.92 0.81 -10.04
N ILE A 313 -13.70 0.66 -10.55
CA ILE A 313 -12.78 -0.41 -10.14
C ILE A 313 -12.44 -0.29 -8.65
N ILE A 314 -12.11 0.92 -8.19
CA ILE A 314 -11.75 1.18 -6.80
C ILE A 314 -12.97 0.96 -5.91
N ILE A 315 -14.08 1.65 -6.13
CA ILE A 315 -15.15 1.69 -5.14
C ILE A 315 -15.91 0.36 -5.10
N VAL A 316 -16.18 -0.26 -6.26
CA VAL A 316 -16.91 -1.54 -6.32
C VAL A 316 -15.98 -2.74 -6.18
N GLY A 317 -14.76 -2.67 -6.74
CA GLY A 317 -13.83 -3.78 -6.80
C GLY A 317 -12.80 -3.84 -5.66
N MET A 318 -12.68 -2.81 -4.82
CA MET A 318 -11.57 -2.78 -3.86
C MET A 318 -11.58 -3.90 -2.84
N PHE A 319 -12.72 -4.40 -2.39
CA PHE A 319 -12.71 -5.57 -1.52
C PHE A 319 -12.09 -6.78 -2.22
N SER A 320 -12.49 -7.03 -3.46
CA SER A 320 -11.93 -8.09 -4.31
C SER A 320 -10.41 -7.94 -4.48
N ILE A 321 -9.95 -6.73 -4.81
CA ILE A 321 -8.54 -6.46 -5.06
C ILE A 321 -7.71 -6.50 -3.76
N SER A 322 -8.20 -5.84 -2.68
CA SER A 322 -7.44 -5.68 -1.45
C SER A 322 -7.45 -6.93 -0.58
N TYR A 323 -8.63 -7.52 -0.35
CA TYR A 323 -8.80 -8.75 0.43
C TYR A 323 -8.51 -9.97 -0.42
N GLY A 324 -9.00 -10.02 -1.65
CA GLY A 324 -8.91 -11.20 -2.48
C GLY A 324 -7.52 -11.52 -3.01
N GLN A 325 -6.64 -10.54 -3.24
CA GLN A 325 -5.25 -10.81 -3.68
C GLN A 325 -4.50 -11.77 -2.74
N PHE A 326 -4.94 -11.89 -1.48
CA PHE A 326 -4.37 -12.76 -0.46
C PHE A 326 -5.01 -14.13 -0.38
N PHE A 327 -5.99 -14.44 -1.22
CA PHE A 327 -6.59 -15.76 -1.30
C PHE A 327 -5.65 -16.76 -2.00
N PRO A 328 -5.47 -18.00 -1.49
CA PRO A 328 -6.01 -18.59 -0.27
C PRO A 328 -5.06 -18.47 0.94
N ALA A 329 -4.06 -17.59 0.88
CA ALA A 329 -3.05 -17.40 1.92
C ALA A 329 -3.63 -16.97 3.28
N TRP A 330 -4.84 -16.41 3.30
CA TRP A 330 -5.64 -16.21 4.52
C TRP A 330 -5.79 -17.47 5.39
N HIS A 331 -5.83 -18.65 4.77
CA HIS A 331 -6.01 -19.94 5.43
C HIS A 331 -4.68 -20.68 5.63
N SER A 332 -3.55 -20.06 5.32
CA SER A 332 -2.23 -20.70 5.30
C SER A 332 -1.84 -21.40 6.63
N ASN A 333 -2.33 -20.92 7.77
CA ASN A 333 -2.07 -21.50 9.10
C ASN A 333 -2.63 -22.92 9.28
N TYR A 334 -3.77 -23.22 8.67
CA TYR A 334 -4.49 -24.49 8.82
C TYR A 334 -4.80 -25.12 7.46
N PHE A 335 -4.14 -24.64 6.39
CA PHE A 335 -4.39 -25.10 5.03
C PHE A 335 -4.19 -26.60 4.87
N SER A 336 -3.20 -27.19 5.56
CA SER A 336 -3.00 -28.65 5.56
C SER A 336 -4.19 -29.40 6.15
N MET A 337 -4.77 -28.90 7.24
CA MET A 337 -5.98 -29.48 7.84
C MET A 337 -7.17 -29.37 6.88
N LEU A 338 -7.35 -28.20 6.26
CA LEU A 338 -8.43 -27.96 5.29
C LEU A 338 -8.35 -28.92 4.08
N MET A 339 -7.13 -29.28 3.65
CA MET A 339 -6.89 -30.24 2.56
C MET A 339 -7.02 -31.72 2.96
N CYS A 340 -7.08 -32.03 4.25
CA CYS A 340 -7.23 -33.40 4.78
C CYS A 340 -8.67 -33.73 5.19
N GLN A 341 -9.52 -32.71 5.36
CA GLN A 341 -10.92 -32.91 5.66
C GLN A 341 -11.72 -33.37 4.43
N ARG A 342 -12.89 -33.97 4.65
CA ARG A 342 -13.85 -34.35 3.61
C ARG A 342 -14.58 -33.11 3.07
N LEU A 343 -13.82 -32.11 2.64
CA LEU A 343 -14.33 -30.84 2.11
C LEU A 343 -14.14 -30.80 0.60
N LYS A 344 -15.17 -30.35 -0.12
CA LYS A 344 -15.04 -30.12 -1.56
C LYS A 344 -14.39 -28.76 -1.77
N MET A 345 -13.20 -28.72 -2.38
CA MET A 345 -12.53 -27.47 -2.77
C MET A 345 -13.46 -26.52 -3.55
N LYS A 346 -14.40 -27.09 -4.32
CA LYS A 346 -15.46 -26.33 -5.00
C LYS A 346 -16.26 -25.44 -4.03
N GLN A 347 -16.67 -25.97 -2.89
CA GLN A 347 -17.46 -25.22 -1.89
C GLN A 347 -16.64 -24.12 -1.23
N PHE A 348 -15.37 -24.38 -0.96
CA PHE A 348 -14.44 -23.37 -0.46
C PHE A 348 -14.32 -22.20 -1.44
N LEU A 349 -14.09 -22.48 -2.73
CA LEU A 349 -14.05 -21.44 -3.77
C LEU A 349 -15.39 -20.73 -3.96
N GLN A 350 -16.52 -21.45 -3.91
CA GLN A 350 -17.87 -20.87 -3.99
C GLN A 350 -18.16 -19.91 -2.83
N SER A 351 -17.76 -20.28 -1.61
CA SER A 351 -17.96 -19.43 -0.44
C SER A 351 -17.19 -18.12 -0.55
N PHE A 352 -15.96 -18.18 -1.06
CA PHE A 352 -15.14 -17.00 -1.29
C PHE A 352 -15.72 -16.14 -2.43
N TYR A 353 -16.14 -16.76 -3.54
CA TYR A 353 -16.83 -16.08 -4.63
C TYR A 353 -18.07 -15.33 -4.12
N MET A 354 -18.89 -15.99 -3.30
CA MET A 354 -20.11 -15.42 -2.75
C MET A 354 -19.84 -14.27 -1.79
N LEU A 355 -18.84 -14.40 -0.90
CA LEU A 355 -18.43 -13.32 0.00
C LEU A 355 -18.04 -12.05 -0.78
N VAL A 356 -17.15 -12.19 -1.78
CA VAL A 356 -16.72 -11.06 -2.61
C VAL A 356 -17.90 -10.49 -3.40
N THR A 357 -18.80 -11.34 -3.88
CA THR A 357 -20.00 -10.92 -4.61
C THR A 357 -20.92 -10.06 -3.76
N VAL A 358 -21.30 -10.54 -2.58
CA VAL A 358 -22.20 -9.80 -1.67
C VAL A 358 -21.60 -8.46 -1.28
N VAL A 359 -20.31 -8.41 -0.94
CA VAL A 359 -19.65 -7.15 -0.57
C VAL A 359 -19.58 -6.19 -1.75
N SER A 360 -19.24 -6.66 -2.95
CA SER A 360 -19.15 -5.81 -4.15
C SER A 360 -20.52 -5.25 -4.55
N VAL A 361 -21.57 -6.07 -4.48
CA VAL A 361 -22.97 -5.64 -4.73
C VAL A 361 -23.41 -4.60 -3.70
N ALA A 362 -23.11 -4.81 -2.41
CA ALA A 362 -23.39 -3.82 -1.38
C ALA A 362 -22.64 -2.50 -1.63
N CYS A 363 -21.36 -2.57 -2.03
CA CYS A 363 -20.57 -1.38 -2.39
C CYS A 363 -21.21 -0.65 -3.57
N TYR A 364 -21.67 -1.34 -4.61
CA TYR A 364 -22.38 -0.74 -5.74
C TYR A 364 -23.62 0.05 -5.28
N PHE A 365 -24.49 -0.53 -4.45
CA PHE A 365 -25.65 0.19 -3.93
C PHE A 365 -25.26 1.42 -3.10
N LEU A 366 -24.20 1.33 -2.30
CA LEU A 366 -23.65 2.45 -1.54
C LEU A 366 -23.02 3.54 -2.42
N THR A 367 -22.70 3.24 -3.68
CA THR A 367 -22.22 4.24 -4.64
C THR A 367 -23.31 5.02 -5.35
N LEU A 368 -24.56 4.55 -5.31
CA LEU A 368 -25.68 5.21 -6.00
C LEU A 368 -25.89 6.68 -5.60
N PRO A 369 -25.68 7.12 -4.34
CA PRO A 369 -25.72 8.54 -4.00
C PRO A 369 -24.75 9.41 -4.82
N TYR A 370 -23.66 8.87 -5.37
CA TYR A 370 -22.78 9.63 -6.25
C TYR A 370 -23.43 9.99 -7.59
N ALA A 371 -24.52 9.33 -7.97
CA ALA A 371 -25.30 9.67 -9.16
C ALA A 371 -25.89 11.10 -9.10
N PHE A 372 -26.04 11.69 -7.91
CA PHE A 372 -26.41 13.11 -7.75
C PHE A 372 -25.32 14.06 -8.27
N MET A 373 -24.05 13.64 -8.29
CA MET A 373 -22.96 14.40 -8.89
C MET A 373 -22.88 14.14 -10.39
N HIS A 374 -22.85 12.86 -10.78
CA HIS A 374 -22.79 12.43 -12.18
C HIS A 374 -23.65 11.20 -12.40
N THR A 375 -24.72 11.33 -13.19
CA THR A 375 -25.66 10.21 -13.46
C THR A 375 -24.99 9.02 -14.13
N LYS A 376 -23.89 9.27 -14.86
CA LYS A 376 -23.08 8.22 -15.51
C LYS A 376 -22.59 7.14 -14.56
N ILE A 377 -22.39 7.47 -13.28
CA ILE A 377 -21.86 6.57 -12.25
C ILE A 377 -22.69 5.28 -12.13
N ILE A 378 -24.02 5.36 -12.34
CA ILE A 378 -24.91 4.20 -12.24
C ILE A 378 -24.45 3.09 -13.20
N TYR A 379 -24.35 3.38 -14.50
CA TYR A 379 -24.03 2.35 -15.48
C TYR A 379 -22.53 2.02 -15.51
N THR A 380 -21.64 2.98 -15.22
CA THR A 380 -20.20 2.70 -15.17
C THR A 380 -19.84 1.79 -14.01
N HIS A 381 -20.39 2.03 -12.82
CA HIS A 381 -20.19 1.16 -11.66
C HIS A 381 -20.86 -0.20 -11.85
N LEU A 382 -22.01 -0.25 -12.51
CA LEU A 382 -22.66 -1.52 -12.83
C LEU A 382 -21.78 -2.35 -13.78
N ALA A 383 -21.22 -1.75 -14.83
CA ALA A 383 -20.28 -2.43 -15.73
C ALA A 383 -19.05 -2.95 -14.96
N MET A 384 -18.51 -2.15 -14.04
CA MET A 384 -17.36 -2.56 -13.22
C MET A 384 -17.72 -3.64 -12.19
N LEU A 385 -18.93 -3.62 -11.64
CA LEU A 385 -19.45 -4.70 -10.81
C LEU A 385 -19.46 -6.01 -11.58
N LEU A 386 -20.12 -6.03 -12.75
CA LEU A 386 -20.24 -7.22 -13.59
C LEU A 386 -18.86 -7.75 -13.98
N TYR A 387 -17.96 -6.87 -14.42
CA TYR A 387 -16.58 -7.24 -14.74
C TYR A 387 -15.84 -7.82 -13.53
N ASN A 388 -15.98 -7.21 -12.35
CA ASN A 388 -15.34 -7.70 -11.14
C ASN A 388 -15.82 -9.12 -10.77
N LEU A 389 -17.13 -9.35 -10.81
CA LEU A 389 -17.73 -10.65 -10.50
C LEU A 389 -17.40 -11.73 -11.53
N GLY A 390 -17.36 -11.37 -12.82
CA GLY A 390 -17.16 -12.30 -13.93
C GLY A 390 -15.71 -12.59 -14.26
N ILE A 391 -14.80 -11.63 -14.10
CA ILE A 391 -13.42 -11.72 -14.58
C ILE A 391 -12.41 -11.62 -13.43
N ASN A 392 -12.55 -10.62 -12.55
CA ASN A 392 -11.54 -10.40 -11.50
C ASN A 392 -11.53 -11.55 -10.48
N ILE A 393 -12.69 -12.09 -10.08
CA ILE A 393 -12.70 -13.23 -9.13
C ILE A 393 -12.04 -14.49 -9.73
N PRO A 394 -12.31 -14.90 -10.99
CA PRO A 394 -11.53 -15.95 -11.64
C PRO A 394 -10.03 -15.66 -11.73
N LEU A 395 -9.64 -14.42 -12.03
CA LEU A 395 -8.24 -14.01 -12.07
C LEU A 395 -7.59 -14.13 -10.68
N LEU A 396 -8.31 -13.79 -9.61
CA LEU A 396 -7.89 -14.02 -8.23
C LEU A 396 -7.65 -15.50 -7.92
N PHE A 397 -8.54 -16.38 -8.38
CA PHE A 397 -8.33 -17.82 -8.23
C PHE A 397 -7.10 -18.30 -8.98
N PHE A 398 -6.83 -17.77 -10.17
CA PHE A 398 -5.62 -18.07 -10.92
C PHE A 398 -4.36 -17.63 -10.17
N ILE A 399 -4.33 -16.40 -9.67
CA ILE A 399 -3.23 -15.86 -8.87
C ILE A 399 -3.00 -16.70 -7.61
N GLY A 400 -4.07 -17.08 -6.92
CA GLY A 400 -4.00 -17.84 -5.67
C GLY A 400 -3.39 -19.24 -5.82
N LEU A 401 -3.45 -19.85 -7.01
CA LEU A 401 -2.75 -21.11 -7.30
C LEU A 401 -1.23 -20.98 -7.12
N TYR A 402 -0.69 -19.79 -7.40
CA TYR A 402 0.73 -19.48 -7.29
C TYR A 402 1.09 -18.78 -5.98
N SER A 403 0.20 -18.81 -4.99
CA SER A 403 0.49 -18.31 -3.65
C SER A 403 1.63 -19.11 -3.01
N LYS A 404 2.68 -18.39 -2.58
CA LYS A 404 3.89 -18.99 -2.00
C LYS A 404 4.10 -18.66 -0.53
N LYS A 405 3.42 -17.62 -0.01
CA LYS A 405 3.77 -17.04 1.29
C LYS A 405 2.66 -17.21 2.31
N ARG A 406 3.03 -17.66 3.51
CA ARG A 406 2.15 -17.70 4.69
C ARG A 406 1.90 -16.28 5.19
N LEU A 407 0.68 -16.02 5.63
CA LEU A 407 0.30 -14.74 6.21
C LEU A 407 0.21 -14.83 7.73
N ASP A 408 0.86 -13.90 8.43
CA ASP A 408 0.60 -13.67 9.85
C ASP A 408 -0.67 -12.84 9.99
N LEU A 409 -1.69 -13.43 10.64
CA LEU A 409 -3.02 -12.86 10.78
C LEU A 409 -3.15 -11.87 11.95
N ASN A 410 -2.24 -11.96 12.94
CA ASN A 410 -2.31 -11.20 14.19
C ASN A 410 -1.59 -9.84 14.12
N GLN A 411 -0.75 -9.63 13.11
CA GLN A 411 -0.14 -8.33 12.86
C GLN A 411 -1.17 -7.41 12.18
N SER A 412 -1.31 -6.16 12.61
CA SER A 412 -2.21 -5.19 11.96
C SER A 412 -1.79 -4.93 10.51
N SER A 413 -2.72 -5.09 9.57
CA SER A 413 -2.47 -4.93 8.13
C SER A 413 -2.61 -3.50 7.62
N VAL A 414 -3.07 -2.55 8.46
CA VAL A 414 -3.22 -1.15 8.02
C VAL A 414 -1.89 -0.64 7.49
N MET A 415 -0.78 -1.17 8.05
CA MET A 415 0.51 -0.92 7.44
C MET A 415 1.60 -1.98 7.55
N ASN A 416 1.37 -3.08 8.26
CA ASN A 416 2.36 -4.14 8.25
C ASN A 416 2.20 -5.02 7.01
N TYR A 417 2.67 -4.51 5.87
CA TYR A 417 2.91 -5.27 4.65
C TYR A 417 4.06 -6.31 4.83
N GLN A 418 4.31 -6.79 6.05
CA GLN A 418 5.04 -8.02 6.29
C GLN A 418 4.26 -9.18 5.66
N GLY A 419 4.79 -9.66 4.54
CA GLY A 419 4.11 -10.65 3.69
C GLY A 419 3.61 -10.10 2.37
N VAL A 420 3.39 -8.79 2.27
CA VAL A 420 2.95 -8.09 1.07
C VAL A 420 4.14 -7.30 0.53
N GLY A 421 4.94 -7.94 -0.31
CA GLY A 421 5.95 -7.19 -1.06
C GLY A 421 5.31 -6.24 -2.06
N ALA A 422 6.13 -5.38 -2.64
CA ALA A 422 5.79 -4.78 -3.93
C ALA A 422 5.43 -5.87 -4.97
N ALA A 423 5.91 -7.11 -4.78
CA ALA A 423 5.44 -8.32 -5.47
C ALA A 423 3.93 -8.60 -5.38
N GLN A 424 3.27 -8.28 -4.26
CA GLN A 424 1.81 -8.49 -4.11
C GLN A 424 1.03 -7.31 -4.69
N TRP A 425 1.58 -6.08 -4.61
CA TRP A 425 1.05 -4.95 -5.38
C TRP A 425 1.12 -5.19 -6.89
N LEU A 426 2.22 -5.78 -7.38
CA LEU A 426 2.35 -6.25 -8.77
C LEU A 426 1.26 -7.26 -9.15
N VAL A 427 0.79 -8.06 -8.20
CA VAL A 427 -0.29 -9.04 -8.41
C VAL A 427 -1.67 -8.37 -8.48
N GLY A 428 -1.86 -7.23 -7.79
CA GLY A 428 -3.06 -6.40 -7.90
C GLY A 428 -3.12 -5.55 -9.17
N LEU A 429 -1.96 -5.18 -9.77
CA LEU A 429 -1.91 -4.35 -10.98
C LEU A 429 -2.73 -4.88 -12.15
N PRO A 430 -2.70 -6.18 -12.52
CA PRO A 430 -3.57 -6.73 -13.55
C PRO A 430 -5.06 -6.44 -13.35
N MET A 431 -5.54 -6.43 -12.11
CA MET A 431 -6.95 -6.16 -11.81
C MET A 431 -7.36 -4.70 -12.04
N PHE A 432 -6.39 -3.78 -12.07
CA PHE A 432 -6.60 -2.39 -12.48
C PHE A 432 -6.38 -2.20 -13.98
N LEU A 433 -5.24 -2.68 -14.50
CA LEU A 433 -4.79 -2.38 -15.85
C LEU A 433 -5.60 -3.11 -16.93
N ILE A 434 -5.98 -4.37 -16.71
CA ILE A 434 -6.74 -5.15 -17.70
C ILE A 434 -8.10 -4.50 -17.98
N PRO A 435 -8.96 -4.17 -17.00
CA PRO A 435 -10.24 -3.52 -17.29
C PRO A 435 -10.07 -2.15 -17.96
N ILE A 436 -9.05 -1.37 -17.59
CA ILE A 436 -8.75 -0.08 -18.24
C ILE A 436 -8.33 -0.29 -19.70
N GLY A 437 -7.44 -1.24 -19.97
CA GLY A 437 -7.00 -1.57 -21.33
C GLY A 437 -8.14 -2.07 -22.20
N LEU A 438 -8.99 -2.97 -21.67
CA LEU A 438 -10.18 -3.47 -22.35
C LEU A 438 -11.20 -2.36 -22.62
N PHE A 439 -11.36 -1.42 -21.69
CA PHE A 439 -12.21 -0.24 -21.92
C PHE A 439 -11.74 0.54 -23.15
N TYR A 440 -10.46 0.91 -23.21
CA TYR A 440 -9.93 1.67 -24.35
C TYR A 440 -10.00 0.88 -25.65
N LEU A 441 -9.80 -0.44 -25.59
CA LEU A 441 -9.94 -1.32 -26.75
C LEU A 441 -11.37 -1.33 -27.30
N PHE A 442 -12.39 -1.45 -26.44
CA PHE A 442 -13.79 -1.39 -26.86
C PHE A 442 -14.26 0.02 -27.22
N LYS A 443 -13.61 1.05 -26.66
CA LYS A 443 -13.91 2.45 -26.98
C LYS A 443 -13.58 2.79 -28.43
N LEU A 444 -12.51 2.23 -29.00
CA LEU A 444 -12.09 2.48 -30.37
C LEU A 444 -13.23 2.25 -31.40
N PRO A 445 -13.91 1.09 -31.42
CA PRO A 445 -15.04 0.85 -32.33
C PRO A 445 -16.41 1.31 -31.84
N PHE A 446 -16.69 1.32 -30.52
CA PHE A 446 -18.05 1.48 -29.99
C PHE A 446 -18.27 2.74 -29.13
N GLY A 447 -17.27 3.60 -28.98
CA GLY A 447 -17.33 4.79 -28.12
C GLY A 447 -17.41 4.46 -26.63
N ASP A 448 -17.63 5.47 -25.79
CA ASP A 448 -17.58 5.32 -24.33
C ASP A 448 -18.67 4.38 -23.79
N VAL A 449 -19.92 4.57 -24.22
CA VAL A 449 -21.05 3.74 -23.77
C VAL A 449 -20.88 2.30 -24.23
N GLY A 450 -20.45 2.08 -25.48
CA GLY A 450 -20.17 0.76 -26.02
C GLY A 450 -19.02 0.05 -25.30
N ALA A 451 -18.02 0.80 -24.81
CA ALA A 451 -16.95 0.24 -23.99
C ALA A 451 -17.44 -0.28 -22.63
N TYR A 452 -18.28 0.48 -21.92
CA TYR A 452 -18.90 0.02 -20.68
C TYR A 452 -19.84 -1.16 -20.92
N ALA A 453 -20.62 -1.15 -21.99
CA ALA A 453 -21.46 -2.27 -22.37
C ALA A 453 -20.63 -3.53 -22.68
N GLY A 454 -19.53 -3.40 -23.42
CA GLY A 454 -18.61 -4.50 -23.71
C GLY A 454 -18.02 -5.12 -22.45
N LEU A 455 -17.57 -4.29 -21.49
CA LEU A 455 -17.09 -4.77 -20.19
C LEU A 455 -18.19 -5.44 -19.38
N GLY A 456 -19.40 -4.87 -19.38
CA GLY A 456 -20.57 -5.44 -18.71
C GLY A 456 -20.97 -6.80 -19.28
N VAL A 457 -21.02 -6.95 -20.61
CA VAL A 457 -21.31 -8.22 -21.30
C VAL A 457 -20.23 -9.25 -21.02
N LEU A 458 -18.96 -8.86 -21.09
CA LEU A 458 -17.84 -9.75 -20.79
C LEU A 458 -17.84 -10.19 -19.31
N GLY A 459 -18.21 -9.29 -18.39
CA GLY A 459 -18.46 -9.65 -16.99
C GLY A 459 -19.65 -10.60 -16.83
N LEU A 460 -20.77 -10.31 -17.47
CA LEU A 460 -21.99 -11.11 -17.39
C LEU A 460 -21.77 -12.53 -17.93
N THR A 461 -21.05 -12.68 -19.04
CA THR A 461 -20.67 -14.01 -19.56
C THR A 461 -19.82 -14.78 -18.54
N GLY A 462 -18.83 -14.12 -17.91
CA GLY A 462 -18.06 -14.71 -16.82
C GLY A 462 -18.92 -15.17 -15.63
N ILE A 463 -19.95 -14.39 -15.26
CA ILE A 463 -20.91 -14.76 -14.20
C ILE A 463 -21.75 -15.96 -14.63
N LEU A 464 -22.25 -16.02 -15.86
CA LEU A 464 -23.03 -17.16 -16.35
C LEU A 464 -22.21 -18.47 -16.31
N PHE A 465 -20.92 -18.39 -16.65
CA PHE A 465 -20.01 -19.54 -16.60
C PHE A 465 -19.30 -19.75 -15.26
N HIS A 466 -19.69 -19.04 -14.19
CA HIS A 466 -18.98 -19.09 -12.89
C HIS A 466 -18.88 -20.52 -12.32
N SER A 467 -19.92 -21.35 -12.50
CA SER A 467 -19.95 -22.73 -12.00
C SER A 467 -18.86 -23.59 -12.66
N VAL A 468 -18.70 -23.48 -13.98
CA VAL A 468 -17.67 -24.16 -14.78
C VAL A 468 -16.28 -23.68 -14.38
N VAL A 469 -16.11 -22.37 -14.20
CA VAL A 469 -14.84 -21.75 -13.81
C VAL A 469 -14.42 -22.21 -12.41
N ILE A 470 -15.34 -22.23 -11.45
CA ILE A 470 -15.08 -22.72 -10.09
C ILE A 470 -14.71 -24.21 -10.12
N ASP A 471 -15.41 -25.04 -10.92
CA ASP A 471 -15.08 -26.46 -11.06
C ASP A 471 -13.68 -26.68 -11.64
N PHE A 472 -13.32 -25.89 -12.65
CA PHE A 472 -11.98 -25.89 -13.22
C PHE A 472 -10.92 -25.55 -12.17
N PHE A 473 -11.11 -24.46 -11.43
CA PHE A 473 -10.16 -24.06 -10.38
C PHE A 473 -10.11 -25.07 -9.24
N ALA A 474 -11.25 -25.64 -8.82
CA ALA A 474 -11.28 -26.65 -7.78
C ALA A 474 -10.36 -27.84 -8.11
N LYS A 475 -10.42 -28.35 -9.35
CA LYS A 475 -9.54 -29.41 -9.84
C LYS A 475 -8.07 -28.96 -9.84
N LYS A 476 -7.77 -27.73 -10.29
CA LYS A 476 -6.41 -27.18 -10.30
C LYS A 476 -5.83 -27.01 -8.89
N TYR A 477 -6.60 -26.50 -7.94
CA TYR A 477 -6.19 -26.34 -6.54
C TYR A 477 -5.91 -27.69 -5.89
N LEU A 478 -6.75 -28.70 -6.16
CA LEU A 478 -6.51 -30.07 -5.68
C LEU A 478 -5.21 -30.65 -6.27
N LYS A 479 -4.93 -30.43 -7.55
CA LYS A 479 -3.67 -30.85 -8.19
C LYS A 479 -2.45 -30.16 -7.58
N GLN A 480 -2.57 -28.89 -7.19
CA GLN A 480 -1.47 -28.10 -6.61
C GLN A 480 -1.40 -28.16 -5.07
N LYS A 481 -2.28 -28.90 -4.40
CA LYS A 481 -2.44 -28.87 -2.93
C LYS A 481 -1.12 -29.10 -2.17
N HIS A 482 -0.31 -30.07 -2.61
CA HIS A 482 0.96 -30.41 -1.95
C HIS A 482 1.99 -29.29 -2.08
N GLN A 483 2.03 -28.62 -3.24
CA GLN A 483 2.93 -27.50 -3.46
C GLN A 483 2.53 -26.30 -2.59
N LEU A 484 1.23 -26.00 -2.49
CA LEU A 484 0.71 -24.94 -1.62
C LEU A 484 1.03 -25.22 -0.14
N ILE A 485 0.79 -26.45 0.33
CA ILE A 485 1.14 -26.87 1.70
C ILE A 485 2.66 -26.70 1.95
N LYS A 486 3.50 -27.17 1.02
CA LYS A 486 4.96 -27.04 1.13
C LYS A 486 5.39 -25.58 1.17
N ASN A 487 4.82 -24.74 0.32
CA ASN A 487 5.10 -23.31 0.29
C ASN A 487 4.76 -22.64 1.63
N TYR A 488 3.57 -22.88 2.17
CA TYR A 488 3.14 -22.27 3.44
C TYR A 488 3.93 -22.75 4.66
N LYS A 489 4.41 -24.00 4.66
CA LYS A 489 5.28 -24.52 5.74
C LYS A 489 6.68 -23.91 5.72
N ASN A 490 7.21 -23.60 4.53
CA ASN A 490 8.60 -23.12 4.34
C ASN A 490 8.71 -21.58 4.28
N SER A 491 7.62 -20.86 4.55
CA SER A 491 7.49 -19.41 4.35
C SER A 491 7.77 -18.57 5.59
#